data_AF-A0A9D6SSX7-F1
#
_entry.id   AF-A0A9D6SSX7-F1
#
_cell.length_a   1.000
_cell.length_b   1.000
_cell.length_c   1.000
_cell.angle_alpha   90.00
_cell.angle_beta   90.00
_cell.angle_gamma   90.00
#
_symmetry.space_group_name_H-M   'P 1'
#
loop_
_entity.id
_entity.type
_entity.pdbx_description
1 polymer ?
#
loop_
_entity_poly.entity_id
_entity_poly.type
_entity_poly.pdbx_seq_one_letter_code
_entity_poly.pdbx_strand_id
1 'polypeptide(L)'
;MTARKPYLGLIVSGLISGAFYLALYLFHHEIMAAFTRTDGWYPALPVITAFVFSFAHGAFTGYFWEVLGVTARPRSLSDLAPTNS
;
A
#
# COMPACT_ATOMS: atom_id res chain seq x y z
N MET A 1 -23.64 -11.01 -14.09
CA MET A 1 -23.23 -10.17 -12.93
C MET A 1 -22.24 -9.14 -13.44
N THR A 2 -22.65 -7.89 -13.66
CA THR A 2 -21.77 -6.80 -14.09
C THR A 2 -20.82 -6.48 -12.94
N ALA A 3 -19.61 -7.04 -12.99
CA ALA A 3 -18.56 -6.72 -12.02
C ALA A 3 -18.32 -5.21 -12.06
N ARG A 4 -18.79 -4.49 -11.03
CA ARG A 4 -18.51 -3.06 -10.92
C ARG A 4 -17.00 -2.93 -10.71
N LYS A 5 -16.33 -2.30 -11.66
CA LYS A 5 -14.90 -1.97 -11.54
C LYS A 5 -14.68 -1.19 -10.24
N PRO A 6 -13.66 -1.49 -9.44
CA PRO A 6 -13.47 -0.97 -8.08
C PRO A 6 -12.94 0.47 -8.06
N TYR A 7 -13.53 1.35 -8.88
CA TYR A 7 -13.17 2.77 -8.96
C TYR A 7 -13.26 3.48 -7.62
N LEU A 8 -14.24 3.12 -6.79
CA LEU A 8 -14.37 3.67 -5.45
C LEU A 8 -13.20 3.25 -4.53
N GLY A 9 -12.79 1.98 -4.61
CA GLY A 9 -11.64 1.47 -3.88
C GLY A 9 -10.35 2.19 -4.29
N LEU A 10 -10.18 2.42 -5.60
CA LEU A 10 -9.05 3.18 -6.14
C LEU A 10 -9.03 4.63 -5.63
N ILE A 11 -10.16 5.33 -5.71
CA ILE A 11 -10.23 6.75 -5.32
C ILE A 11 -10.00 6.90 -3.82
N VAL A 12 -10.63 6.07 -2.99
CA VAL A 12 -10.49 6.12 -1.52
C VAL A 12 -9.06 5.77 -1.11
N SER A 13 -8.49 4.69 -1.64
CA SER A 13 -7.09 4.32 -1.34
C SER A 13 -6.09 5.37 -1.83
N GLY A 14 -6.32 5.97 -2.99
CA GLY A 14 -5.51 7.08 -3.52
C GLY A 14 -5.60 8.33 -2.64
N LEU A 15 -6.80 8.69 -2.18
CA LEU A 15 -7.02 9.79 -1.22
C LEU A 15 -6.32 9.51 0.11
N ILE A 16 -6.40 8.28 0.63
CA ILE A 16 -5.72 7.88 1.87
C ILE A 16 -4.20 7.97 1.71
N SER A 17 -3.63 7.41 0.64
CA SER A 17 -2.18 7.54 0.37
C SER A 17 -1.78 9.01 0.22
N GLY A 18 -2.55 9.80 -0.52
CA GLY A 18 -2.31 11.23 -0.70
C GLY A 18 -2.38 12.01 0.62
N ALA A 19 -3.36 11.71 1.47
CA ALA A 19 -3.48 12.31 2.80
C ALA A 19 -2.30 11.96 3.71
N PHE A 20 -1.82 10.72 3.66
CA PHE A 20 -0.61 10.30 4.38
C PHE A 20 0.63 11.09 3.91
N TYR A 21 0.86 11.21 2.61
CA TYR A 21 1.96 12.04 2.07
C TYR A 21 1.82 13.52 2.45
N LEU A 22 0.61 14.06 2.37
CA LEU A 22 0.33 15.45 2.74
C LEU A 22 0.59 15.68 4.24
N ALA A 23 0.18 14.76 5.11
CA ALA A 23 0.47 14.83 6.53
C ALA A 23 1.98 14.78 6.80
N LEU A 24 2.72 13.88 6.15
CA LEU A 24 4.19 13.84 6.24
C LEU A 24 4.82 15.18 5.86
N TYR A 25 4.30 15.82 4.81
CA TYR A 25 4.81 17.10 4.33
C TYR A 25 4.47 18.26 5.27
N LEU A 26 3.23 18.34 5.76
CA LEU A 26 2.79 19.41 6.67
C LEU A 26 3.49 19.33 8.04
N PHE A 27 3.70 18.11 8.54
CA PHE A 27 4.35 17.87 9.84
C PHE A 27 5.84 17.53 9.72
N HIS A 28 6.46 17.77 8.56
CA HIS A 28 7.85 17.40 8.27
C HIS A 28 8.82 17.84 9.37
N HIS A 29 8.67 19.06 9.90
CA HIS A 29 9.59 19.59 10.91
C HIS A 29 9.56 18.76 12.21
N GLU A 30 8.35 18.45 12.71
CA GLU A 30 8.15 17.63 13.91
C GLU A 30 8.55 16.17 13.68
N ILE A 31 8.22 15.64 12.50
CA ILE A 31 8.53 14.26 12.13
C ILE A 31 10.04 14.06 12.02
N MET A 32 10.76 14.98 11.37
CA MET A 32 12.21 14.91 11.28
C MET A 32 12.86 15.05 12.66
N ALA A 33 12.37 15.97 13.49
CA ALA A 33 12.84 16.10 14.87
C ALA A 33 12.63 14.79 15.67
N ALA A 34 11.55 14.05 15.44
CA ALA A 34 11.32 12.75 16.06
C ALA A 34 12.13 11.60 15.42
N PHE A 35 12.36 11.63 14.10
CA PHE A 35 13.04 10.55 13.37
C PHE A 35 14.56 10.60 13.50
N THR A 36 15.15 11.78 13.69
CA THR A 36 16.60 11.93 13.90
C THR A 36 17.03 11.68 15.34
N ARG A 37 16.07 11.51 16.24
CA ARG A 37 16.34 11.17 17.63
C ARG A 37 16.82 9.74 17.75
N THR A 38 17.96 9.59 18.40
CA THR A 38 18.62 8.30 18.67
C THR A 38 18.35 7.78 20.07
N ASP A 39 17.63 8.54 20.91
CA ASP A 39 17.22 8.11 22.23
C ASP A 39 16.06 7.11 22.20
N GLY A 40 16.02 6.20 23.18
CA GLY A 40 14.90 5.29 23.39
C GLY A 40 14.48 4.48 22.15
N TRP A 41 13.18 4.50 21.86
CA TRP A 41 12.56 3.76 20.74
C TRP A 41 12.29 4.65 19.51
N TYR A 42 12.76 5.89 19.50
CA TYR A 42 12.54 6.84 18.40
C TYR A 42 13.06 6.35 17.04
N PRO A 43 14.19 5.62 16.93
CA PRO A 43 14.64 5.05 15.65
C PRO A 43 13.65 4.07 15.00
N ALA A 44 12.71 3.51 15.76
CA ALA A 44 11.68 2.63 15.20
C ALA A 44 10.55 3.41 14.49
N LEU A 45 10.38 4.70 14.77
CA LEU A 45 9.35 5.55 14.14
C LEU A 45 9.43 5.60 12.61
N PRO A 46 10.60 5.84 11.97
CA PRO A 46 10.69 5.80 10.51
C PRO A 46 10.37 4.40 9.95
N VAL A 47 10.74 3.33 10.64
CA VAL A 47 10.43 1.95 10.24
C VAL A 47 8.93 1.68 10.27
N ILE A 48 8.27 2.05 11.37
CA ILE A 48 6.81 1.91 11.51
C ILE A 48 6.10 2.73 10.43
N THR A 49 6.57 3.95 10.18
CA THR A 49 6.00 4.82 9.14
C THR A 49 6.14 4.19 7.76
N ALA A 50 7.29 3.62 7.43
CA ALA A 50 7.49 2.89 6.17
C ALA A 50 6.49 1.72 6.01
N PHE A 51 6.21 0.97 7.08
CA PHE A 51 5.21 -0.10 7.05
C PHE A 51 3.78 0.42 6.84
N VAL A 52 3.39 1.49 7.53
CA VAL A 52 2.06 2.11 7.37
C VAL A 52 1.88 2.60 5.93
N PHE A 53 2.88 3.27 5.37
CA PHE A 53 2.87 3.71 3.97
C PHE A 53 2.81 2.53 3.00
N SER A 54 3.58 1.47 3.25
CA SER A 54 3.56 0.26 2.42
C SER A 54 2.18 -0.39 2.40
N PHE A 55 1.48 -0.41 3.54
CA PHE A 55 0.12 -0.94 3.61
C PHE A 55 -0.88 -0.07 2.84
N ALA A 56 -0.87 1.25 3.09
CA ALA A 56 -1.79 2.18 2.43
C ALA A 56 -1.56 2.22 0.90
N HIS A 57 -0.29 2.32 0.47
CA HIS A 57 0.09 2.33 -0.94
C HIS A 57 -0.11 0.97 -1.63
N GLY A 58 0.06 -0.13 -0.90
CA GLY A 58 -0.21 -1.48 -1.40
C GLY A 58 -1.68 -1.70 -1.74
N ALA A 59 -2.59 -1.24 -0.88
CA ALA A 59 -4.03 -1.26 -1.15
C ALA A 59 -4.38 -0.42 -2.40
N PHE A 60 -3.80 0.77 -2.53
CA PHE A 60 -3.95 1.60 -3.74
C PHE A 60 -3.46 0.89 -5.00
N THR A 61 -2.26 0.32 -4.94
CA THR A 61 -1.64 -0.39 -6.07
C THR A 61 -2.51 -1.58 -6.52
N GLY A 62 -3.10 -2.32 -5.58
CA GLY A 62 -4.04 -3.41 -5.89
C GLY A 62 -5.25 -2.93 -6.69
N TYR A 63 -5.97 -1.92 -6.19
CA TYR A 63 -7.12 -1.35 -6.90
C TYR A 63 -6.72 -0.67 -8.22
N PHE A 64 -5.51 -0.12 -8.30
CA PHE A 64 -4.98 0.52 -9.51
C PHE A 64 -4.81 -0.50 -10.63
N TRP A 65 -4.15 -1.63 -10.34
CA TRP A 65 -4.00 -2.73 -11.30
C TRP A 65 -5.34 -3.35 -11.69
N GLU A 66 -6.27 -3.52 -10.74
CA GLU A 66 -7.62 -4.00 -11.03
C GLU A 66 -8.41 -3.07 -11.98
N VAL A 67 -8.30 -1.75 -11.79
CA VAL A 67 -8.94 -0.77 -12.68
C VAL A 67 -8.30 -0.76 -14.07
N LEU A 68 -6.98 -0.96 -14.16
CA LEU A 68 -6.26 -1.15 -15.43
C LEU A 68 -6.55 -2.50 -16.10
N GLY A 69 -7.25 -3.41 -15.44
CA GLY A 69 -7.61 -4.73 -15.96
C GLY A 69 -6.54 -5.81 -15.75
N VAL A 70 -5.50 -5.51 -14.97
CA VAL A 70 -4.48 -6.47 -14.54
C VAL A 70 -4.95 -7.10 -13.23
N THR A 71 -5.76 -8.16 -13.33
CA THR A 71 -6.22 -8.92 -12.17
C THR A 71 -5.26 -10.10 -11.92
N ALA A 72 -4.86 -10.31 -10.67
CA ALA A 72 -4.11 -11.50 -10.29
C ALA A 72 -4.93 -12.75 -10.67
N ARG A 73 -4.33 -13.66 -11.45
CA ARG A 73 -4.93 -14.97 -11.67
C ARG A 73 -4.84 -15.76 -10.36
N PRO A 74 -5.97 -16.24 -9.80
CA PRO A 74 -5.91 -17.24 -8.74
C PRO A 74 -5.17 -18.45 -9.31
N ARG A 75 -4.09 -18.88 -8.66
CA ARG A 75 -3.37 -20.09 -9.06
C ARG A 75 -4.35 -21.26 -8.91
N SER A 76 -4.64 -21.92 -10.01
CA SER A 76 -5.55 -23.05 -10.04
C SER A 76 -4.83 -24.29 -9.50
N LEU A 77 -5.54 -25.21 -8.87
CA LEU A 77 -4.98 -26.52 -8.48
C LEU A 77 -4.43 -27.29 -9.68
N SER A 78 -4.92 -27.00 -10.90
CA SER A 78 -4.36 -27.54 -12.16
C SER A 78 -2.94 -27.04 -12.47
N ASP A 79 -2.53 -25.89 -11.92
CA ASP A 79 -1.19 -25.32 -12.13
C ASP A 79 -0.14 -25.97 -11.21
N LEU A 80 -0.60 -26.75 -10.22
CA LEU A 80 0.25 -27.46 -9.26
C LEU A 80 0.37 -28.96 -9.57
N ALA A 81 -0.34 -29.44 -10.59
CA ALA A 81 -0.20 -30.82 -11.06
C ALA A 81 1.18 -30.97 -11.73
N PRO A 82 2.04 -31.91 -11.30
CA PRO A 82 3.33 -32.13 -11.93
C PRO A 82 3.10 -32.54 -13.39
N THR A 83 3.63 -31.76 -14.33
CA THR A 83 3.60 -32.10 -15.75
C THR A 83 4.61 -33.22 -15.96
N ASN A 84 4.17 -34.47 -15.92
CA ASN A 84 4.99 -35.61 -16.31
C ASN A 84 5.02 -35.68 -17.85
N SER A 85 5.97 -34.94 -18.43
CA SER A 85 6.43 -35.11 -19.81
C SER A 85 7.32 -36.34 -19.94
#